data_AF-A0A9K3IHK9-F1
#
_entry.id   AF-A0A9K3IHK9-F1
#
_cell.length_a   1.000
_cell.length_b   1.000
_cell.length_c   1.000
_cell.angle_alpha   90.00
_cell.angle_beta   90.00
_cell.angle_gamma   90.00
#
_symmetry.space_group_name_H-M   'P 1'
#
loop_
_entity.id
_entity.type
_entity.pdbx_description
1 polymer ?
#
loop_
_entity_poly.entity_id
_entity_poly.type
_entity_poly.pdbx_seq_one_letter_code
_entity_poly.pdbx_strand_id
1 'polypeptide(L)'
;MNIRAMVDMDTVTGSWASILAWMEQHSNSNTLDRVICKLVVAAATYFIWQERNNRLFNRIHGSVSQVAEKIKHTVQLRLMDFKLQKHVDYNRVVTRWQIPARALNEDPG
;
A
#
# COMPACT_ATOMS: atom_id res chain seq x y z
N MET A 1 -10.78 -1.01 7.77
CA MET A 1 -9.40 -0.70 8.24
C MET A 1 -8.89 0.50 7.45
N ASN A 2 -8.18 1.45 8.07
CA ASN A 2 -7.72 2.68 7.40
C ASN A 2 -6.33 2.47 6.79
N ILE A 3 -6.19 2.61 5.47
CA ILE A 3 -4.91 2.44 4.75
C ILE A 3 -3.84 3.41 5.26
N ARG A 4 -4.22 4.63 5.66
CA ARG A 4 -3.26 5.63 6.19
C ARG A 4 -2.62 5.16 7.50
N ALA A 5 -3.39 4.49 8.35
CA ALA A 5 -2.91 3.88 9.58
C ALA A 5 -1.93 2.72 9.35
N MET A 6 -1.90 2.16 8.15
CA MET A 6 -0.97 1.07 7.80
C MET A 6 0.42 1.59 7.40
N VAL A 7 0.54 2.89 7.11
CA VAL A 7 1.77 3.54 6.64
C VAL A 7 2.17 4.73 7.50
N ASP A 8 1.70 4.79 8.75
CA ASP A 8 1.99 5.88 9.69
C ASP A 8 1.59 7.28 9.16
N MET A 9 0.54 7.33 8.33
CA MET A 9 -0.06 8.56 7.79
C MET A 9 -1.32 8.99 8.55
N ASP A 10 -1.51 8.55 9.80
CA ASP A 10 -2.71 8.83 10.59
C ASP A 10 -3.02 10.32 10.75
N THR A 11 -1.96 11.14 10.81
CA THR A 11 -2.02 12.60 10.97
C THR A 11 -2.06 13.35 9.64
N VAL A 12 -1.96 12.64 8.51
CA VAL A 12 -1.90 13.25 7.16
C VAL A 12 -3.30 13.44 6.60
N THR A 13 -3.61 14.67 6.21
CA THR A 13 -4.89 14.99 5.58
C THR A 13 -5.01 14.32 4.20
N GLY A 14 -6.24 14.21 3.69
CA GLY A 14 -6.47 13.60 2.36
C GLY A 14 -6.04 14.46 1.17
N SER A 15 -5.44 15.63 1.41
CA SER A 15 -4.98 16.50 0.33
C SER A 15 -3.69 15.95 -0.29
N TRP A 16 -3.56 16.11 -1.61
CA TRP A 16 -2.36 15.69 -2.32
C TRP A 16 -1.10 16.41 -1.82
N ALA A 17 -1.22 17.69 -1.46
CA ALA A 17 -0.14 18.48 -0.88
C ALA A 17 0.35 17.90 0.45
N SER A 18 -0.56 17.50 1.36
CA SER A 18 -0.17 16.88 2.63
C SER A 18 0.49 15.52 2.42
N ILE A 19 0.00 14.72 1.47
CA ILE A 19 0.59 13.41 1.14
C ILE A 19 2.01 13.59 0.58
N LEU A 20 2.22 14.53 -0.33
CA LEU A 20 3.54 14.82 -0.91
C LEU A 20 4.53 15.36 0.14
N ALA A 21 4.11 16.31 0.98
CA ALA A 21 4.95 16.85 2.04
C ALA A 21 5.38 15.77 3.04
N TRP A 22 4.46 14.86 3.39
CA TRP A 22 4.78 13.71 4.23
C TRP A 22 5.77 12.77 3.52
N MET A 23 5.57 12.50 2.22
CA MET A 23 6.49 11.67 1.44
C MET A 23 7.89 12.28 1.37
N GLU A 24 8.05 13.58 1.14
CA GLU A 24 9.36 14.24 1.09
C GLU A 24 10.12 14.07 2.41
N GLN A 25 9.44 14.23 3.55
CA GLN A 25 10.02 14.04 4.87
C GLN A 25 10.38 12.58 5.17
N HIS A 26 9.58 11.64 4.67
CA HIS A 26 9.71 10.22 4.98
C HIS A 26 10.38 9.41 3.85
N SER A 27 10.95 10.04 2.81
CA SER A 27 11.50 9.36 1.60
C SER A 27 13.03 9.40 1.39
N ASN A 28 13.84 9.97 2.31
CA ASN A 28 15.33 9.99 2.21
C ASN A 28 16.28 8.90 2.85
N SER A 29 15.91 8.04 3.80
CA SER A 29 16.57 6.77 4.24
C SER A 29 16.21 5.44 3.50
N ASN A 30 16.93 4.35 3.71
CA ASN A 30 16.74 3.06 2.99
C ASN A 30 15.79 2.06 3.69
N THR A 31 14.85 2.52 4.53
CA THR A 31 14.02 1.60 5.33
C THR A 31 12.83 1.02 4.56
N LEU A 32 12.45 -0.21 4.93
CA LEU A 32 11.33 -0.96 4.37
C LEU A 32 10.00 -0.18 4.37
N ASP A 33 9.76 0.63 5.39
CA ASP A 33 8.58 1.48 5.48
C ASP A 33 8.42 2.41 4.26
N ARG A 34 9.51 2.87 3.64
CA ARG A 34 9.42 3.70 2.42
C ARG A 34 8.97 2.97 1.20
N VAL A 35 9.46 1.74 1.03
CA VAL A 35 9.05 0.90 -0.10
C VAL A 35 7.55 0.68 -0.01
N ILE A 36 7.06 0.38 1.20
CA ILE A 36 5.63 0.26 1.48
C ILE A 36 4.89 1.57 1.18
N CYS A 37 5.40 2.71 1.63
CA CYS A 37 4.76 4.01 1.38
C CYS A 37 4.64 4.34 -0.11
N LYS A 38 5.71 4.15 -0.88
CA LYS A 38 5.71 4.34 -2.33
C LYS A 38 4.72 3.40 -3.01
N LEU A 39 4.67 2.13 -2.59
CA LEU A 39 3.71 1.14 -3.10
C LEU A 39 2.27 1.55 -2.80
N VAL A 40 1.97 1.99 -1.58
CA VAL A 40 0.62 2.42 -1.17
C VAL A 40 0.18 3.63 -1.97
N VAL A 41 1.03 4.64 -2.14
CA VAL A 41 0.70 5.84 -2.93
C VAL A 41 0.50 5.49 -4.40
N ALA A 42 1.35 4.65 -4.98
CA ALA A 42 1.22 4.19 -6.36
C ALA A 42 -0.08 3.41 -6.58
N ALA A 43 -0.37 2.42 -5.72
CA ALA A 43 -1.59 1.63 -5.79
C ALA A 43 -2.84 2.50 -5.57
N ALA A 44 -2.83 3.40 -4.59
CA ALA A 44 -3.94 4.31 -4.32
C ALA A 44 -4.22 5.22 -5.52
N THR A 45 -3.17 5.82 -6.09
CA THR A 45 -3.30 6.68 -7.29
C THR A 45 -3.93 5.90 -8.44
N TYR A 46 -3.43 4.69 -8.70
CA TYR A 46 -3.93 3.84 -9.78
C TYR A 46 -5.40 3.44 -9.58
N PHE A 47 -5.78 2.91 -8.42
CA PHE A 47 -7.14 2.43 -8.20
C PHE A 47 -8.17 3.55 -8.06
N ILE A 48 -7.78 4.73 -7.55
CA ILE A 48 -8.63 5.91 -7.56
C ILE A 48 -8.89 6.37 -9.00
N TRP A 49 -7.83 6.43 -9.83
CA TRP A 49 -7.97 6.76 -11.24
C TRP A 49 -8.85 5.75 -11.99
N GLN A 50 -8.61 4.45 -11.77
CA GLN A 50 -9.38 3.37 -12.38
C GLN A 50 -10.86 3.45 -12.00
N GLU A 51 -11.17 3.70 -10.74
CA GLU A 51 -12.54 3.86 -10.26
C GLU A 51 -13.23 5.07 -10.91
N ARG A 52 -12.54 6.22 -11.02
CA ARG A 52 -13.09 7.40 -11.70
C ARG A 52 -13.41 7.11 -13.16
N ASN A 53 -12.53 6.40 -13.86
CA ASN A 53 -12.75 6.04 -15.26
C ASN A 53 -13.89 5.02 -15.43
N ASN A 54 -13.97 4.01 -14.56
CA ASN A 54 -15.06 3.03 -14.63
C ASN A 54 -16.43 3.67 -14.41
N ARG A 55 -16.53 4.65 -13.52
CA ARG A 55 -17.76 5.43 -13.32
C ARG A 55 -18.13 6.22 -14.57
N LEU A 56 -17.15 6.85 -15.20
CA LEU A 56 -17.37 7.72 -16.36
C LEU A 56 -17.73 6.93 -17.63
N PHE A 57 -17.02 5.83 -17.90
CA PHE A 57 -17.12 5.13 -19.18
C PHE A 57 -17.90 3.82 -19.13
N ASN A 58 -17.89 3.12 -18.00
CA ASN A 58 -18.50 1.80 -17.87
C ASN A 58 -19.76 1.78 -16.99
N ARG A 59 -20.11 2.91 -16.34
CA ARG A 59 -21.19 3.02 -15.33
C ARG A 59 -21.08 2.00 -14.19
N ILE A 60 -19.89 1.45 -13.97
CA ILE A 60 -19.58 0.54 -12.87
C ILE A 60 -19.04 1.38 -11.71
N HIS A 61 -19.51 1.11 -10.50
CA HIS A 61 -19.03 1.78 -9.30
C HIS A 61 -18.71 0.78 -8.20
N GLY A 62 -17.51 0.89 -7.64
CA GLY A 62 -17.12 0.22 -6.40
C GLY A 62 -17.44 1.08 -5.18
N SER A 63 -17.71 0.46 -4.04
CA SER A 63 -17.72 1.18 -2.76
C SER A 63 -16.30 1.63 -2.39
N VAL A 64 -16.19 2.65 -1.54
CA VAL A 64 -14.90 3.11 -1.00
C VAL A 64 -14.15 1.93 -0.34
N SER A 65 -14.87 1.04 0.34
CA SER A 65 -14.30 -0.16 0.94
C SER A 65 -13.72 -1.11 -0.11
N GLN A 66 -14.40 -1.31 -1.25
CA GLN A 66 -13.90 -2.19 -2.31
C GLN A 66 -12.62 -1.65 -2.96
N VAL A 67 -12.54 -0.33 -3.18
CA VAL A 67 -11.32 0.31 -3.70
C VAL A 67 -10.18 0.20 -2.69
N ALA A 68 -10.47 0.41 -1.40
CA ALA A 68 -9.49 0.28 -0.34
C ALA A 68 -8.93 -1.16 -0.23
N GLU A 69 -9.80 -2.18 -0.32
CA GLU A 69 -9.36 -3.58 -0.31
C GLU A 69 -8.50 -3.93 -1.54
N LYS A 70 -8.82 -3.42 -2.72
CA LYS A 70 -7.98 -3.60 -3.92
C LYS A 70 -6.57 -3.02 -3.72
N ILE A 71 -6.48 -1.83 -3.12
CA ILE A 71 -5.20 -1.20 -2.80
C ILE A 71 -4.43 -2.06 -1.79
N LYS A 72 -5.07 -2.46 -0.69
CA LYS A 72 -4.46 -3.30 0.35
C LYS A 72 -3.92 -4.61 -0.22
N HIS A 73 -4.75 -5.35 -0.95
CA HIS A 73 -4.37 -6.64 -1.51
C HIS A 73 -3.22 -6.51 -2.51
N THR A 74 -3.24 -5.48 -3.35
CA THR A 74 -2.14 -5.21 -4.29
C THR A 74 -0.82 -4.94 -3.56
N VAL A 75 -0.86 -4.15 -2.47
CA VAL A 75 0.32 -3.87 -1.67
C VAL A 75 0.83 -5.13 -0.97
N GLN A 76 -0.06 -5.95 -0.39
CA GLN A 76 0.31 -7.24 0.21
C GLN A 76 1.02 -8.16 -0.78
N LEU A 77 0.47 -8.32 -1.99
CA LEU A 77 1.07 -9.14 -3.04
C LEU A 77 2.46 -8.62 -3.41
N ARG A 78 2.62 -7.31 -3.60
CA ARG A 78 3.94 -6.74 -3.89
C ARG A 78 4.93 -6.95 -2.75
N LEU A 79 4.50 -6.85 -1.49
CA LEU A 79 5.37 -7.13 -0.34
C LEU A 79 5.75 -8.60 -0.21
N MET A 80 4.94 -9.53 -0.73
CA MET A 80 5.32 -10.93 -0.86
C MET A 80 6.36 -11.12 -1.98
N ASP A 81 6.17 -10.45 -3.13
CA ASP A 81 7.07 -10.54 -4.29
C ASP A 81 8.46 -9.96 -4.01
N PHE A 82 8.52 -8.85 -3.26
CA PHE A 82 9.82 -8.31 -2.85
C PHE A 82 10.45 -9.31 -1.88
N LYS A 83 11.66 -9.81 -2.19
CA LYS A 83 12.50 -10.66 -1.32
C LYS A 83 12.98 -9.91 -0.06
N LEU A 84 12.04 -9.36 0.71
CA LEU A 84 12.20 -8.53 1.90
C LEU A 84 12.64 -9.34 3.12
N GLN A 85 12.69 -10.66 3.00
CA GLN A 85 13.11 -11.60 4.04
C GLN A 85 14.48 -11.25 4.67
N LYS A 86 15.33 -10.50 3.97
CA LYS A 86 16.65 -10.06 4.47
C LYS A 86 16.61 -8.77 5.31
N HIS A 87 15.48 -8.05 5.35
CA HIS A 87 15.36 -6.81 6.10
C HIS A 87 14.94 -7.09 7.55
N VAL A 88 15.61 -6.46 8.52
CA VAL A 88 15.34 -6.65 9.97
C VAL A 88 13.88 -6.33 10.33
N ASP A 89 13.26 -5.40 9.59
CA ASP A 89 11.87 -4.98 9.75
C ASP A 89 10.82 -5.92 9.12
N TYR A 90 11.24 -7.00 8.45
CA TYR A 90 10.33 -7.84 7.69
C TYR A 90 9.19 -8.44 8.52
N ASN A 91 9.52 -9.00 9.70
CA ASN A 91 8.51 -9.59 10.58
C ASN A 91 7.48 -8.55 11.07
N ARG A 92 7.93 -7.33 11.40
CA ARG A 92 7.05 -6.22 11.78
C ARG A 92 6.06 -5.90 10.66
N VAL A 93 6.55 -5.85 9.42
CA VAL A 93 5.75 -5.54 8.24
C VAL A 93 4.77 -6.66 7.92
N VAL A 94 5.22 -7.91 7.92
CA VAL A 94 4.37 -9.09 7.70
C VAL A 94 3.22 -9.13 8.69
N THR A 95 3.48 -8.89 9.98
CA THR A 95 2.46 -8.83 11.02
C THR A 95 1.51 -7.66 10.81
N ARG A 96 2.03 -6.44 10.57
CA ARG A 96 1.22 -5.22 10.38
C ARG A 96 0.32 -5.31 9.15
N TRP A 97 0.82 -5.92 8.08
CA TRP A 97 0.09 -6.09 6.82
C TRP A 97 -0.72 -7.39 6.77
N GLN A 98 -0.74 -8.20 7.83
CA GLN A 98 -1.49 -9.46 7.91
C GLN A 98 -1.23 -10.37 6.71
N ILE A 99 0.03 -10.44 6.27
CA ILE A 99 0.45 -11.28 5.14
C ILE A 99 0.36 -12.75 5.58
N PRO A 100 -0.45 -13.61 4.91
CA PRO A 100 -0.60 -15.00 5.31
C PRO A 100 0.72 -15.77 5.32
N ALA A 101 1.01 -16.50 6.39
CA ALA A 101 2.27 -17.23 6.58
C ALA A 101 2.56 -18.25 5.46
N ARG A 102 1.52 -18.80 4.82
CA ARG A 102 1.66 -19.72 3.68
C ARG A 102 2.35 -19.08 2.47
N ALA A 103 2.18 -17.76 2.27
CA ALA A 103 2.83 -17.02 1.19
C ALA A 103 4.31 -16.71 1.46
N LEU A 104 4.80 -16.94 2.68
CA LEU A 104 6.20 -16.71 3.07
C LEU A 104 7.08 -17.96 2.87
N ASN A 105 6.44 -19.14 2.73
CA ASN A 105 7.08 -20.45 2.64
C ASN A 105 7.18 -20.99 1.20
N GLU A 106 6.60 -20.28 0.23
CA GLU A 106 6.76 -20.61 -1.19
C GLU A 106 7.96 -19.83 -1.72
N ASP A 107 9.15 -20.41 -1.47
CA ASP A 107 10.39 -20.03 -2.13
C ASP A 107 10.20 -20.27 -3.64
N PRO A 108 10.34 -19.25 -4.52
CA PRO A 108 10.37 -19.50 -5.94
C PRO A 108 11.74 -20.10 -6.23
N GLY A 109 11.78 -21.43 -6.37
CA GLY A 109 12.93 -22.17 -6.89
C GLY A 109 13.45 -21.61 -8.21
#